data_AF-A0AAD8GTI4-F1
#
_entry.id   AF-A0AAD8GTI4-F1
#
_cell.length_a   1.000
_cell.length_b   1.000
_cell.length_c   1.000
_cell.angle_alpha   90.00
_cell.angle_beta   90.00
_cell.angle_gamma   90.00
#
_symmetry.space_group_name_H-M   'P 1'
#
loop_
_entity.id
_entity.type
_entity.pdbx_description
1 polymer ?
#
loop_
_entity_poly.entity_id
_entity_poly.type
_entity_poly.pdbx_seq_one_letter_code
_entity_poly.pdbx_strand_id
1 'polypeptide(L)'
;MWMSSSEYCLKGCRIMVGWDTNRYDVMEMFMIDQVMHCLVKQLSSGEHFFCSIIYAEDDHVPRRKLWHSLEVFRQLVGDVSWIMLGDFNAILSTTECEGGMVGNSPAIMEFQDWTSDHSPILVKFEDVQVQSKGSFKFQNFLAFRNNFLDIVKLKWVEKVAGVRMFQIVQKMRNMKPMFRKAARDSGNLCDIVQGLAKSLKQIQFELDAAPFNEHWKLQEAKCLQDYRETALEEEQWLKQQ
;
A
#
# COMPACT_ATOMS: atom_id res chain seq x y z
N MET A 1 4.38 -27.41 6.77
CA MET A 1 4.00 -27.31 5.35
C MET A 1 3.39 -25.94 5.11
N TRP A 2 3.31 -25.49 3.86
CA TRP A 2 2.70 -24.21 3.53
C TRP A 2 1.92 -24.32 2.21
N MET A 3 0.92 -23.46 2.06
CA MET A 3 0.14 -23.26 0.85
C MET A 3 0.01 -21.76 0.59
N SER A 4 -0.27 -21.37 -0.65
CA SER A 4 -0.40 -19.96 -1.00
C SER A 4 -1.32 -19.72 -2.18
N SER A 5 -1.81 -18.49 -2.31
CA SER A 5 -2.66 -18.08 -3.41
C SER A 5 -1.92 -17.82 -4.73
N SER A 6 -0.61 -18.12 -4.79
CA SER A 6 0.24 -17.80 -5.94
C SER A 6 -0.15 -18.52 -7.22
N GLU A 7 -0.73 -19.72 -7.11
CA GLU A 7 -1.11 -20.55 -8.27
C GLU A 7 -2.41 -20.10 -8.93
N TYR A 8 -3.27 -19.37 -8.20
CA TYR A 8 -4.63 -19.03 -8.62
C TYR A 8 -4.88 -17.54 -8.82
N CYS A 9 -4.06 -16.67 -8.22
CA CYS A 9 -4.26 -15.22 -8.29
C CYS A 9 -3.38 -14.58 -9.38
N LEU A 10 -4.02 -13.99 -10.40
CA LEU A 10 -3.33 -13.27 -11.49
C LEU A 10 -2.52 -12.05 -11.00
N LYS A 11 -2.86 -11.50 -9.83
CA LYS A 11 -2.15 -10.39 -9.19
C LYS A 11 -0.95 -10.85 -8.33
N GLY A 12 -0.67 -12.16 -8.29
CA GLY A 12 0.42 -12.76 -7.52
C GLY A 12 -0.01 -13.32 -6.16
N CYS A 13 0.96 -13.70 -5.34
CA CYS A 13 0.72 -14.30 -4.02
C CYS A 13 0.26 -13.25 -2.99
N ARG A 14 -1.00 -13.34 -2.53
CA ARG A 14 -1.59 -12.42 -1.54
C ARG A 14 -1.81 -13.09 -0.19
N ILE A 15 -2.17 -14.37 -0.18
CA ILE A 15 -2.44 -15.13 1.04
C ILE A 15 -1.48 -16.31 1.11
N MET A 16 -0.84 -16.50 2.27
CA MET A 16 0.00 -17.65 2.56
C MET A 16 -0.42 -18.25 3.90
N VAL A 17 -0.55 -19.57 3.94
CA VAL A 17 -0.92 -20.30 5.16
C VAL A 17 0.15 -21.33 5.44
N GLY A 18 0.70 -21.32 6.65
CA GLY A 18 1.73 -22.23 7.11
C GLY A 18 1.31 -22.92 8.40
N TRP A 19 1.56 -24.24 8.49
CA TRP A 19 1.21 -25.03 9.66
C TRP A 19 2.24 -26.13 9.95
N ASP A 20 2.23 -26.61 11.19
CA ASP A 20 3.01 -27.77 11.64
C ASP A 20 2.27 -29.07 11.27
N THR A 21 2.85 -29.84 10.36
CA THR A 21 2.28 -31.11 9.85
C THR A 21 2.22 -32.21 10.89
N ASN A 22 2.92 -32.06 12.03
CA ASN A 22 2.85 -33.02 13.13
C ASN A 22 1.65 -32.77 14.05
N ARG A 23 1.03 -31.58 13.96
CA ARG A 23 -0.07 -31.15 14.83
C ARG A 23 -1.38 -30.99 14.09
N TYR A 24 -1.31 -30.47 12.86
CA TYR A 24 -2.48 -30.12 12.07
C TYR A 24 -2.36 -30.67 10.66
N ASP A 25 -3.50 -31.09 10.13
CA ASP A 25 -3.73 -31.35 8.72
C ASP A 25 -4.64 -30.25 8.18
N VAL A 26 -4.19 -29.55 7.14
CA VAL A 26 -4.89 -28.40 6.57
C VAL A 26 -5.19 -28.70 5.12
N MET A 27 -6.47 -28.75 4.80
CA MET A 27 -6.98 -29.04 3.46
C MET A 27 -7.58 -27.77 2.85
N GLU A 28 -7.14 -27.42 1.64
CA GLU A 28 -7.77 -26.37 0.85
C GLU A 28 -9.16 -26.83 0.40
N MET A 29 -10.18 -26.01 0.69
CA MET A 29 -11.56 -26.26 0.23
C MET A 29 -11.90 -25.41 -0.99
N PHE A 30 -11.63 -24.11 -0.90
CA PHE A 30 -11.95 -23.15 -1.95
C PHE A 30 -11.10 -21.88 -1.80
N MET A 31 -10.77 -21.24 -2.92
CA MET A 31 -9.95 -20.02 -2.93
C MET A 31 -10.44 -19.02 -3.97
N ILE A 32 -10.45 -17.74 -3.58
CA ILE A 32 -10.57 -16.58 -4.48
C ILE A 32 -9.50 -15.53 -4.13
N ASP A 33 -9.41 -14.47 -4.94
CA ASP A 33 -8.40 -13.39 -4.77
C ASP A 33 -8.34 -12.73 -3.38
N GLN A 34 -9.42 -12.84 -2.58
CA GLN A 34 -9.59 -12.18 -1.29
C GLN A 34 -9.78 -13.13 -0.10
N VAL A 35 -9.96 -14.44 -0.32
CA VAL A 35 -10.15 -15.41 0.77
C VAL A 35 -9.71 -16.82 0.36
N MET A 36 -9.12 -17.52 1.33
CA MET A 36 -8.77 -18.93 1.25
C MET A 36 -9.54 -19.69 2.35
N HIS A 37 -10.42 -20.59 1.94
CA HIS A 37 -11.18 -21.45 2.82
C HIS A 37 -10.47 -22.77 3.01
N CYS A 38 -10.26 -23.15 4.26
CA CYS A 38 -9.54 -24.35 4.66
C CYS A 38 -10.35 -25.17 5.66
N LEU A 39 -10.22 -26.49 5.59
CA LEU A 39 -10.60 -27.40 6.67
C LEU A 39 -9.33 -27.71 7.48
N VAL A 40 -9.35 -27.38 8.77
CA VAL A 40 -8.22 -27.62 9.68
C VAL A 40 -8.60 -28.75 10.61
N LYS A 41 -7.81 -29.83 10.59
CA LYS A 41 -7.98 -30.99 11.46
C LYS A 41 -6.81 -31.09 12.42
N GLN A 42 -7.09 -31.21 13.70
CA GLN A 42 -6.07 -31.45 14.72
C GLN A 42 -5.78 -32.95 14.80
N LEU A 43 -4.51 -33.33 14.64
CA LEU A 43 -4.11 -34.74 14.59
C LEU A 43 -4.21 -35.45 15.94
N SER A 44 -4.07 -34.73 17.05
CA SER A 44 -4.10 -35.33 18.40
C SER A 44 -5.51 -35.65 18.90
N SER A 45 -6.49 -34.78 18.66
CA SER A 45 -7.88 -34.97 19.09
C SER A 45 -8.76 -35.56 17.98
N GLY A 46 -8.38 -35.40 16.71
CA GLY A 46 -9.21 -35.74 15.56
C GLY A 46 -10.31 -34.73 15.25
N GLU A 47 -10.45 -33.69 16.09
CA GLU A 47 -11.40 -32.60 15.90
C GLU A 47 -11.01 -31.75 14.68
N HIS A 48 -12.01 -31.12 14.09
CA HIS A 48 -11.83 -30.27 12.93
C HIS A 48 -12.70 -29.02 13.02
N PHE A 49 -12.24 -27.97 12.37
CA PHE A 49 -12.95 -26.71 12.23
C PHE A 49 -12.67 -26.11 10.86
N PHE A 50 -13.57 -25.26 10.40
CA PHE A 50 -13.38 -24.52 9.17
C PHE A 50 -12.64 -23.20 9.47
N CYS A 51 -11.76 -22.80 8.56
CA CYS A 51 -11.01 -21.56 8.66
C CYS A 51 -11.09 -20.78 7.34
N SER A 52 -11.45 -19.51 7.40
CA SER A 52 -11.36 -18.58 6.27
C SER A 52 -10.24 -17.58 6.54
N ILE A 53 -9.17 -17.62 5.75
CA ILE A 53 -8.09 -16.62 5.78
C ILE A 53 -8.39 -15.54 4.74
N ILE A 54 -8.56 -14.30 5.18
CA ILE A 54 -9.09 -13.19 4.40
C ILE A 54 -8.02 -12.10 4.22
N TYR A 55 -7.91 -11.61 2.99
CA TYR A 55 -7.16 -10.40 2.65
C TYR A 55 -7.98 -9.61 1.63
N ALA A 56 -8.88 -8.76 2.14
CA ALA A 56 -9.88 -8.07 1.35
C ALA A 56 -9.30 -6.89 0.55
N GLU A 57 -9.96 -6.50 -0.53
CA GLU A 57 -9.60 -5.29 -1.29
C GLU A 57 -10.08 -4.02 -0.56
N ASP A 58 -9.31 -2.93 -0.67
CA ASP A 58 -9.59 -1.64 -0.02
C ASP A 58 -10.88 -0.97 -0.52
N ASP A 59 -11.31 -1.29 -1.76
CA ASP A 59 -12.57 -0.80 -2.33
C ASP A 59 -13.73 -1.76 -1.98
N HIS A 60 -14.88 -1.20 -1.61
CA HIS A 60 -16.08 -1.97 -1.25
C HIS A 60 -16.69 -2.76 -2.43
N VAL A 61 -16.61 -2.27 -3.67
CA VAL A 61 -17.21 -2.92 -4.85
C VAL A 61 -16.60 -4.31 -5.12
N PRO A 62 -15.27 -4.48 -5.25
CA PRO A 62 -14.67 -5.81 -5.40
C PRO A 62 -14.86 -6.68 -4.16
N ARG A 63 -15.04 -6.08 -2.97
CA ARG A 63 -15.27 -6.81 -1.71
C ARG A 63 -16.62 -7.52 -1.65
N ARG A 64 -17.61 -7.09 -2.42
CA ARG A 64 -18.88 -7.85 -2.52
C ARG A 64 -18.69 -9.30 -2.98
N LYS A 65 -17.64 -9.58 -3.76
CA LYS A 65 -17.27 -10.97 -4.12
C LYS A 65 -16.80 -11.78 -2.91
N LEU A 66 -16.07 -11.16 -1.99
CA LEU A 66 -15.66 -11.76 -0.72
C LEU A 66 -16.90 -12.09 0.13
N TRP A 67 -17.81 -11.13 0.31
CA TRP A 67 -19.04 -11.33 1.09
C TRP A 67 -19.89 -12.46 0.52
N HIS A 68 -20.05 -12.51 -0.81
CA HIS A 68 -20.76 -13.60 -1.46
C HIS A 68 -20.08 -14.96 -1.26
N SER A 69 -18.74 -15.03 -1.36
CA SER A 69 -17.98 -16.26 -1.11
C SER A 69 -18.17 -16.76 0.33
N LEU A 70 -18.16 -15.85 1.29
CA LEU A 70 -18.37 -16.16 2.71
C LEU A 70 -19.78 -16.66 2.97
N GLU A 71 -20.80 -16.04 2.38
CA GLU A 71 -22.19 -16.48 2.52
C GLU A 71 -22.42 -17.87 1.91
N VAL A 72 -21.87 -18.14 0.72
CA VAL A 72 -21.93 -19.47 0.12
C VAL A 72 -21.19 -20.51 0.99
N PHE A 73 -20.03 -20.15 1.52
CA PHE A 73 -19.25 -21.04 2.37
C PHE A 73 -19.96 -21.33 3.70
N ARG A 74 -20.68 -20.36 4.28
CA ARG A 74 -21.51 -20.56 5.47
C ARG A 74 -22.52 -21.70 5.29
N GLN A 75 -23.17 -21.76 4.13
CA GLN A 75 -24.13 -22.82 3.80
C GLN A 75 -23.47 -24.21 3.75
N LEU A 76 -22.17 -24.27 3.42
CA LEU A 76 -21.38 -25.50 3.44
C LEU A 76 -20.95 -25.90 4.86
N VAL A 77 -20.58 -24.92 5.68
CA VAL A 77 -20.07 -25.15 7.04
C VAL A 77 -21.16 -25.69 7.97
N GLY A 78 -22.39 -25.18 7.85
CA GLY A 78 -23.49 -25.58 8.73
C GLY A 78 -23.20 -25.27 10.21
N ASP A 79 -23.40 -26.25 11.08
CA ASP A 79 -23.24 -26.11 12.54
C ASP A 79 -21.81 -26.39 13.06
N VAL A 80 -20.84 -26.57 12.16
CA VAL A 80 -19.44 -26.83 12.53
C VAL A 80 -18.74 -25.51 12.91
N SER A 81 -17.80 -25.56 13.85
CA SER A 81 -17.01 -24.39 14.24
C SER A 81 -16.30 -23.75 13.03
N TRP A 82 -16.50 -22.45 12.87
CA TRP A 82 -15.93 -21.65 11.79
C TRP A 82 -15.17 -20.45 12.35
N ILE A 83 -13.92 -20.33 11.96
CA ILE A 83 -13.05 -19.21 12.35
C ILE A 83 -12.72 -18.40 11.10
N MET A 84 -12.83 -17.07 11.21
CA MET A 84 -12.40 -16.15 10.17
C MET A 84 -11.25 -15.30 10.69
N LEU A 85 -10.18 -15.19 9.90
CA LEU A 85 -8.94 -14.52 10.28
C LEU A 85 -8.43 -13.69 9.12
N GLY A 86 -7.78 -12.57 9.42
CA GLY A 86 -7.06 -11.76 8.44
C GLY A 86 -7.50 -10.31 8.43
N ASP A 87 -7.31 -9.66 7.28
CA ASP A 87 -7.58 -8.24 7.10
C ASP A 87 -8.79 -8.04 6.18
N PHE A 88 -9.86 -7.48 6.75
CA PHE A 88 -11.10 -7.20 6.03
C PHE A 88 -11.07 -5.84 5.32
N ASN A 89 -10.04 -5.01 5.56
CA ASN A 89 -9.93 -3.63 5.08
C ASN A 89 -11.21 -2.80 5.27
N ALA A 90 -12.02 -3.18 6.26
CA ALA A 90 -13.36 -2.68 6.53
C ALA A 90 -13.40 -2.20 7.97
N ILE A 91 -14.05 -1.06 8.19
CA ILE A 91 -14.29 -0.51 9.51
C ILE A 91 -15.69 -0.97 9.95
N LEU A 92 -15.80 -1.61 11.13
CA LEU A 92 -17.10 -2.03 11.68
C LEU A 92 -17.84 -0.86 12.32
N SER A 93 -17.08 0.05 12.91
CA SER A 93 -17.61 1.19 13.64
C SER A 93 -16.71 2.41 13.44
N THR A 94 -17.32 3.58 13.31
CA THR A 94 -16.60 4.86 13.27
C THR A 94 -15.74 5.10 14.52
N THR A 95 -15.98 4.37 15.61
CA THR A 95 -15.15 4.40 16.83
C THR A 95 -13.80 3.70 16.68
N GLU A 96 -13.58 2.92 15.61
CA GLU A 96 -12.29 2.28 15.31
C GLU A 96 -11.31 3.23 14.62
N CYS A 97 -11.77 4.41 14.20
CA CYS A 97 -10.94 5.41 13.54
C CYS A 97 -10.60 6.58 14.47
N GLU A 98 -9.31 6.81 14.69
CA GLU A 98 -8.84 8.08 15.25
C GLU A 98 -9.09 9.20 14.22
N GLY A 99 -10.02 10.11 14.52
CA GLY A 99 -10.34 11.26 13.67
C GLY A 99 -11.82 11.46 13.34
N GLY A 100 -12.71 10.52 13.71
CA GLY A 100 -14.16 10.76 13.72
C GLY A 100 -14.74 11.18 12.37
N MET A 101 -14.50 10.40 11.31
CA MET A 101 -15.30 10.58 10.09
C MET A 101 -16.75 10.21 10.39
N VAL A 102 -17.61 11.23 10.44
CA VAL A 102 -19.06 11.09 10.61
C VAL A 102 -19.65 10.79 9.23
N GLY A 103 -19.93 9.52 8.98
CA GLY A 103 -20.72 9.11 7.83
C GLY A 103 -20.86 7.60 7.77
N ASN A 104 -22.09 7.10 7.78
CA ASN A 104 -22.41 5.73 7.38
C ASN A 104 -22.02 5.55 5.92
N SER A 105 -20.75 5.24 5.66
CA SER A 105 -20.32 4.92 4.30
C SER A 105 -20.96 3.60 3.87
N PRO A 106 -21.26 3.39 2.58
CA PRO A 106 -21.75 2.11 2.08
C PRO A 106 -20.85 0.94 2.49
N ALA A 107 -19.55 1.15 2.60
CA ALA A 107 -18.59 0.14 3.03
C ALA A 107 -18.80 -0.32 4.49
N ILE A 108 -19.11 0.61 5.41
CA ILE A 108 -19.40 0.29 6.81
C ILE A 108 -20.73 -0.46 6.91
N MET A 109 -21.77 0.02 6.20
CA MET A 109 -23.09 -0.62 6.19
C MET A 109 -23.02 -2.04 5.60
N GLU A 110 -22.31 -2.24 4.49
CA GLU A 110 -22.12 -3.56 3.89
C GLU A 110 -21.38 -4.52 4.82
N PHE A 111 -20.39 -4.02 5.57
CA PHE A 111 -19.69 -4.87 6.53
C PHE A 111 -20.57 -5.23 7.73
N GLN A 112 -21.32 -4.28 8.27
CA GLN A 112 -22.29 -4.51 9.34
C GLN A 112 -23.41 -5.48 8.92
N ASP A 113 -23.93 -5.35 7.71
CA ASP A 113 -24.97 -6.24 7.16
C ASP A 113 -24.43 -7.67 7.00
N TRP A 114 -23.15 -7.82 6.65
CA TRP A 114 -22.51 -9.12 6.56
C TRP A 114 -22.22 -9.76 7.92
N THR A 115 -21.95 -8.99 8.98
CA THR A 115 -21.58 -9.57 10.28
C THR A 115 -22.64 -10.57 10.75
N SER A 116 -22.27 -11.86 10.78
CA SER A 116 -23.15 -12.88 11.32
C SER A 116 -23.17 -12.81 12.86
N ASP A 117 -23.91 -13.72 13.50
CA ASP A 117 -23.80 -14.08 14.91
C ASP A 117 -22.37 -14.40 15.42
N HIS A 118 -21.35 -14.38 14.55
CA HIS A 118 -19.95 -14.40 14.95
C HIS A 118 -19.61 -13.23 15.87
N SER A 119 -19.10 -13.56 17.05
CA SER A 119 -18.53 -12.57 17.97
C SER A 119 -17.10 -12.23 17.53
N PRO A 120 -16.78 -10.96 17.19
CA PRO A 120 -15.43 -10.59 16.79
C PRO A 120 -14.47 -10.79 17.96
N ILE A 121 -13.32 -11.41 17.68
CA ILE A 121 -12.23 -11.54 18.65
C ILE A 121 -11.16 -10.53 18.31
N LEU A 122 -10.97 -9.54 19.18
CA LEU A 122 -9.87 -8.58 19.07
C LEU A 122 -8.60 -9.18 19.67
N VAL A 123 -7.66 -9.58 18.81
CA VAL A 123 -6.33 -10.02 19.24
C VAL A 123 -5.41 -8.80 19.32
N LYS A 124 -5.15 -8.32 20.53
CA LYS A 124 -4.10 -7.33 20.78
C LYS A 124 -2.77 -8.04 21.00
N PHE A 125 -1.83 -7.84 20.08
CA PHE A 125 -0.45 -8.20 20.35
C PHE A 125 0.12 -7.16 21.32
N GLU A 126 0.86 -7.60 22.34
CA GLU A 126 1.58 -6.65 23.20
C GLU A 126 2.47 -5.79 22.31
N ASP A 127 2.20 -4.48 22.31
CA ASP A 127 3.03 -3.49 21.64
C ASP A 127 4.41 -3.54 22.26
N VAL A 128 5.31 -4.33 21.68
CA VAL A 128 6.72 -4.01 21.76
C VAL A 128 6.83 -2.66 21.10
N GLN A 129 6.94 -1.61 21.92
CA GLN A 129 7.16 -0.21 21.55
C GLN A 129 8.51 -0.09 20.82
N VAL A 130 8.59 -0.68 19.63
CA VAL A 130 9.58 -0.31 18.64
C VAL A 130 9.09 1.05 18.18
N GLN A 131 9.85 2.10 18.50
CA GLN A 131 9.71 3.39 17.83
C GLN A 131 9.85 3.13 16.33
N SER A 132 8.73 2.86 15.66
CA SER A 132 8.74 2.61 14.24
C SER A 132 9.06 3.97 13.62
N LYS A 133 10.30 4.12 13.17
CA LYS A 133 10.62 5.21 12.25
C LYS A 133 9.73 4.93 11.07
N GLY A 134 8.73 5.80 10.85
CA GLY A 134 7.68 5.61 9.85
C GLY A 134 8.20 5.00 8.54
N SER A 135 7.36 4.17 7.92
CA SER A 135 7.73 3.42 6.74
C SER A 135 8.32 4.37 5.68
N PHE A 136 9.45 3.96 5.10
CA PHE A 136 10.05 4.74 4.03
C PHE A 136 9.19 4.60 2.78
N LYS A 137 8.47 5.67 2.41
CA LYS A 137 7.82 5.80 1.09
C LYS A 137 8.82 6.44 0.13
N PHE A 138 9.21 5.70 -0.91
CA PHE A 138 10.03 6.24 -1.98
C PHE A 138 9.19 7.22 -2.79
N GLN A 139 9.69 8.43 -3.05
CA GLN A 139 8.99 9.41 -3.87
C GLN A 139 9.34 9.18 -5.34
N ASN A 140 8.34 8.84 -6.16
CA ASN A 140 8.56 8.37 -7.53
C ASN A 140 9.25 9.40 -8.43
N PHE A 141 9.01 10.71 -8.22
CA PHE A 141 9.67 11.76 -9.00
C PHE A 141 11.20 11.69 -8.90
N LEU A 142 11.75 11.17 -7.80
CA LEU A 142 13.19 11.02 -7.62
C LEU A 142 13.80 10.07 -8.66
N ALA A 143 13.04 9.13 -9.22
CA ALA A 143 13.53 8.20 -10.24
C ALA A 143 13.82 8.89 -11.59
N PHE A 144 13.17 10.03 -11.85
CA PHE A 144 13.31 10.78 -13.10
C PHE A 144 14.39 11.85 -13.04
N ARG A 145 14.99 12.06 -11.87
CA ARG A 145 16.08 13.02 -11.73
C ARG A 145 17.37 12.46 -12.28
N ASN A 146 18.14 13.34 -12.92
CA ASN A 146 19.41 12.98 -13.56
C ASN A 146 20.42 12.33 -12.60
N ASN A 147 20.37 12.68 -11.31
CA ASN A 147 21.25 12.13 -10.28
C ASN A 147 20.79 10.78 -9.70
N PHE A 148 19.61 10.27 -10.06
CA PHE A 148 19.06 9.04 -9.51
C PHE A 148 19.95 7.82 -9.80
N LEU A 149 20.28 7.62 -11.07
CA LEU A 149 21.09 6.48 -11.50
C LEU A 149 22.49 6.52 -10.90
N ASP A 150 23.04 7.72 -10.69
CA ASP A 150 24.35 7.89 -10.06
C ASP A 150 24.32 7.49 -8.58
N ILE A 151 23.27 7.89 -7.85
CA ILE A 151 23.05 7.47 -6.45
C ILE A 151 22.91 5.95 -6.36
N VAL A 152 22.13 5.34 -7.27
CA VAL A 152 21.94 3.89 -7.30
C VAL A 152 23.27 3.20 -7.59
N LYS A 153 23.99 3.58 -8.65
CA LYS A 153 25.28 2.97 -9.01
C LYS A 153 26.29 3.06 -7.86
N LEU A 154 26.41 4.23 -7.22
CA LEU A 154 27.33 4.46 -6.11
C LEU A 154 27.11 3.46 -4.96
N LYS A 155 25.84 3.23 -4.58
CA LYS A 155 25.50 2.35 -3.46
C LYS A 155 25.33 0.88 -3.84
N TRP A 156 25.00 0.57 -5.09
CA TRP A 156 24.73 -0.79 -5.53
C TRP A 156 25.99 -1.64 -5.70
N VAL A 157 27.15 -1.00 -5.87
CA VAL A 157 28.47 -1.67 -5.96
C VAL A 157 28.94 -2.22 -4.61
N GLU A 158 28.43 -1.71 -3.49
CA GLU A 158 28.80 -2.17 -2.15
C GLU A 158 28.50 -3.68 -1.99
N LYS A 159 29.49 -4.43 -1.51
CA LYS A 159 29.35 -5.87 -1.24
C LYS A 159 28.59 -6.06 0.07
N VAL A 160 27.53 -6.87 0.02
CA VAL A 160 26.75 -7.28 1.20
C VAL A 160 26.94 -8.78 1.39
N ALA A 161 27.31 -9.20 2.60
CA ALA A 161 27.40 -10.61 2.94
C ALA A 161 26.01 -11.20 3.25
N GLY A 162 25.81 -12.49 2.96
CA GLY A 162 24.56 -13.22 3.23
C GLY A 162 23.91 -13.80 1.99
N VAL A 163 22.69 -14.33 2.13
CA VAL A 163 21.92 -14.93 1.04
C VAL A 163 21.42 -13.88 0.03
N ARG A 164 21.18 -14.26 -1.23
CA ARG A 164 20.83 -13.32 -2.33
C ARG A 164 19.69 -12.36 -1.99
N MET A 165 18.61 -12.86 -1.40
CA MET A 165 17.46 -12.04 -1.02
C MET A 165 17.84 -10.99 0.03
N PHE A 166 18.63 -11.40 1.03
CA PHE A 166 19.14 -10.49 2.06
C PHE A 166 20.05 -9.41 1.46
N GLN A 167 20.92 -9.78 0.52
CA GLN A 167 21.80 -8.82 -0.17
C GLN A 167 20.99 -7.73 -0.90
N ILE A 168 19.93 -8.11 -1.62
CA ILE A 168 19.05 -7.17 -2.34
C ILE A 168 18.36 -6.23 -1.34
N VAL A 169 17.74 -6.79 -0.29
CA VAL A 169 17.02 -5.99 0.72
C VAL A 169 17.95 -5.00 1.43
N GLN A 170 19.16 -5.42 1.79
CA GLN A 170 20.14 -4.53 2.42
C GLN A 170 20.62 -3.44 1.47
N LYS A 171 20.86 -3.74 0.19
CA LYS A 171 21.21 -2.71 -0.80
C LYS A 171 20.10 -1.67 -0.94
N MET A 172 18.84 -2.12 -1.03
CA MET A 172 17.67 -1.23 -1.02
C MET A 172 17.59 -0.39 0.27
N ARG A 173 17.88 -1.00 1.42
CA ARG A 173 17.91 -0.31 2.72
C ARG A 173 19.00 0.75 2.79
N ASN A 174 20.19 0.47 2.27
CA ASN A 174 21.34 1.38 2.28
C ASN A 174 21.16 2.59 1.37
N MET A 175 20.27 2.50 0.36
CA MET A 175 19.93 3.64 -0.49
C MET A 175 18.90 4.59 0.14
N LYS A 176 18.10 4.13 1.10
CA LYS A 176 17.05 4.95 1.76
C LYS A 176 17.57 6.31 2.28
N PRO A 177 18.72 6.41 2.98
CA PRO A 177 19.23 7.69 3.47
C PRO A 177 19.55 8.69 2.35
N MET A 178 20.07 8.21 1.22
CA MET A 178 20.40 9.05 0.07
C MET A 178 19.13 9.62 -0.57
N PHE A 179 18.11 8.79 -0.78
CA PHE A 179 16.82 9.27 -1.32
C PHE A 179 16.07 10.18 -0.35
N ARG A 180 16.16 9.93 0.96
CA ARG A 180 15.63 10.89 1.96
C ARG A 180 16.35 12.23 1.91
N LYS A 181 17.66 12.24 1.66
CA LYS A 181 18.43 13.47 1.49
C LYS A 181 18.00 14.19 0.20
N ALA A 182 17.97 13.48 -0.93
CA ALA A 182 17.53 14.04 -2.21
C ALA A 182 16.10 14.62 -2.15
N ALA A 183 15.17 13.93 -1.48
CA ALA A 183 13.82 14.44 -1.24
C ALA A 183 13.83 15.76 -0.45
N ARG A 184 14.62 15.86 0.62
CA ARG A 184 14.73 17.10 1.41
C ARG A 184 15.37 18.23 0.63
N ASP A 185 16.42 17.93 -0.13
CA ASP A 185 17.14 18.91 -0.95
C ASP A 185 16.24 19.45 -2.08
N SER A 186 15.18 18.73 -2.45
CA SER A 186 14.19 19.15 -3.45
C SER A 186 13.22 20.23 -2.96
N GLY A 187 13.15 20.46 -1.64
CA GLY A 187 12.20 21.40 -1.05
C GLY A 187 10.73 20.98 -1.22
N ASN A 188 9.82 21.92 -0.95
CA ASN A 188 8.39 21.72 -1.16
C ASN A 188 8.04 22.07 -2.61
N LEU A 189 7.84 21.04 -3.44
CA LEU A 189 7.53 21.22 -4.87
C LEU A 189 6.33 22.14 -5.10
N CYS A 190 5.27 22.00 -4.29
CA CYS A 190 4.07 22.84 -4.41
C CYS A 190 4.38 24.33 -4.23
N ASP A 191 5.21 24.68 -3.25
CA ASP A 191 5.59 26.08 -2.99
C ASP A 191 6.44 26.65 -4.13
N ILE A 192 7.32 25.81 -4.70
CA ILE A 192 8.18 26.19 -5.85
C ILE A 192 7.33 26.43 -7.09
N VAL A 193 6.38 25.53 -7.41
CA VAL A 193 5.46 25.69 -8.55
C VAL A 193 4.63 26.97 -8.40
N GLN A 194 4.10 27.24 -7.21
CA GLN A 194 3.38 28.47 -6.94
C GLN A 194 4.25 29.73 -7.08
N GLY A 195 5.51 29.67 -6.63
CA GLY A 195 6.47 30.77 -6.79
C GLY A 195 6.83 31.05 -8.24
N LEU A 196 7.07 30.00 -9.03
CA LEU A 196 7.35 30.09 -10.47
C LEU A 196 6.13 30.58 -11.23
N ALA A 197 4.91 30.14 -10.90
CA ALA A 197 3.68 30.64 -11.51
C ALA A 197 3.49 32.14 -11.28
N LYS A 198 3.79 32.65 -10.08
CA LYS A 198 3.74 34.09 -9.77
C LYS A 198 4.78 34.86 -10.57
N SER A 199 6.01 34.33 -10.64
CA SER A 199 7.11 34.96 -11.39
C SER A 199 6.84 35.02 -12.89
N LEU A 200 6.30 33.93 -13.46
CA LEU A 200 5.92 33.85 -14.87
C LEU A 200 4.83 34.88 -15.21
N LYS A 201 3.81 35.02 -14.36
CA LYS A 201 2.77 36.05 -14.53
C LYS A 201 3.34 37.47 -14.51
N GLN A 202 4.31 37.76 -13.63
CA GLN A 202 4.97 39.06 -13.60
C GLN A 202 5.77 39.30 -14.89
N ILE A 203 6.55 38.32 -15.35
CA ILE A 203 7.34 38.45 -16.58
C ILE A 203 6.43 38.66 -17.80
N GLN A 204 5.30 37.95 -17.86
CA GLN A 204 4.29 38.12 -18.91
C GLN A 204 3.67 39.52 -18.88
N PHE A 205 3.37 40.06 -17.69
CA PHE A 205 2.89 41.43 -17.54
C PHE A 205 3.92 42.47 -18.04
N GLU A 206 5.20 42.31 -17.71
CA GLU A 206 6.27 43.20 -18.19
C GLU A 206 6.51 43.07 -19.72
N LEU A 207 6.31 41.88 -20.28
CA LEU A 207 6.36 41.64 -21.73
C LEU A 207 5.20 42.29 -22.48
N ASP A 208 3.98 42.18 -21.95
CA ASP A 208 2.81 42.83 -22.52
C ASP A 208 2.97 44.36 -22.54
N ALA A 209 3.64 44.92 -21.53
CA ALA A 209 4.01 46.34 -21.47
C ALA A 209 5.15 46.73 -22.44
N ALA A 210 6.06 45.80 -22.77
CA ALA A 210 7.20 46.04 -23.67
C ALA A 210 7.49 44.83 -24.62
N PRO A 211 6.69 44.65 -25.69
CA PRO A 211 6.70 43.42 -26.52
C PRO A 211 7.99 43.13 -27.31
N PHE A 212 8.83 44.14 -27.50
CA PHE A 212 10.09 44.02 -28.25
C PHE A 212 11.32 43.84 -27.35
N ASN A 213 11.13 43.74 -26.03
CA ASN A 213 12.24 43.56 -25.10
C ASN A 213 12.78 42.12 -25.13
N GLU A 214 13.96 41.91 -25.72
CA GLU A 214 14.61 40.60 -25.80
C GLU A 214 14.98 40.02 -24.43
N HIS A 215 15.29 40.87 -23.44
CA HIS A 215 15.63 40.42 -22.09
C HIS A 215 14.46 39.67 -21.46
N TRP A 216 13.26 40.23 -21.54
CA TRP A 216 12.08 39.61 -20.97
C TRP A 216 11.65 38.34 -21.70
N LYS A 217 11.86 38.26 -23.03
CA LYS A 217 11.60 37.03 -23.81
C LYS A 217 12.50 35.89 -23.36
N LEU A 218 13.78 36.18 -23.08
CA LEU A 218 14.72 35.17 -22.59
C LEU A 218 14.38 34.73 -21.16
N GLN A 219 13.99 35.68 -20.29
CA GLN A 219 13.55 35.37 -18.92
C GLN A 219 12.26 34.55 -18.91
N GLU A 220 11.30 34.86 -19.79
CA GLU A 220 10.06 34.07 -19.93
C GLU A 220 10.39 32.64 -20.37
N ALA A 221 11.19 32.46 -21.42
CA ALA A 221 11.55 31.13 -21.91
C ALA A 221 12.19 30.27 -20.81
N LYS A 222 13.10 30.86 -20.02
CA LYS A 222 13.75 30.18 -18.90
C LYS A 222 12.77 29.85 -17.77
N CYS A 223 11.99 30.83 -17.32
CA CYS A 223 11.03 30.65 -16.25
C CYS A 223 9.93 29.63 -16.61
N LEU A 224 9.51 29.63 -17.88
CA LEU A 224 8.52 28.68 -18.41
C LEU A 224 9.08 27.25 -18.46
N GLN A 225 10.35 27.08 -18.82
CA GLN A 225 11.02 25.78 -18.77
C GLN A 225 11.08 25.26 -17.33
N ASP A 226 11.59 26.07 -16.40
CA ASP A 226 11.70 25.71 -14.98
C ASP A 226 10.31 25.38 -14.38
N TYR A 227 9.29 26.15 -14.75
CA TYR A 227 7.90 25.90 -14.33
C TYR A 227 7.37 24.56 -14.85
N ARG A 228 7.58 24.25 -16.14
CA ARG A 228 7.12 22.99 -16.75
C ARG A 228 7.79 21.78 -16.12
N GLU A 229 9.10 21.85 -15.90
CA GLU A 229 9.86 20.76 -15.27
C GLU A 229 9.36 20.52 -13.84
N THR A 230 9.22 21.58 -13.03
CA THR A 230 8.76 21.45 -11.63
C THR A 230 7.30 20.99 -11.53
N ALA A 231 6.41 21.49 -12.40
CA ALA A 231 5.00 21.10 -12.42
C ALA A 231 4.81 19.61 -12.78
N LEU A 232 5.67 19.07 -13.66
CA LEU A 232 5.68 17.65 -13.97
C LEU A 232 6.11 16.80 -12.76
N GLU A 233 7.13 17.26 -12.01
CA GLU A 233 7.56 16.59 -10.76
C GLU A 233 6.43 16.59 -9.71
N GLU A 234 5.71 17.70 -9.57
CA GLU A 234 4.55 17.82 -8.68
C GLU A 234 3.42 16.86 -9.08
N GLU A 235 3.05 16.82 -10.36
CA GLU A 235 2.00 15.92 -10.87
C GLU A 235 2.34 14.45 -10.58
N GLN A 236 3.60 14.06 -10.77
CA GLN A 236 4.08 12.70 -10.47
C GLN A 236 4.04 12.38 -8.98
N TRP A 237 4.33 13.36 -8.13
CA TRP A 237 4.23 13.22 -6.69
C TRP A 237 2.77 13.05 -6.23
N LEU A 238 1.85 13.84 -6.80
CA LEU A 238 0.41 13.75 -6.50
C LEU A 238 -0.20 12.43 -6.95
N LYS A 239 0.19 11.88 -8.11
CA LYS A 239 -0.26 10.55 -8.58
C LYS A 239 0.12 9.40 -7.65
N GLN A 240 1.02 9.63 -6.69
CA GLN A 240 1.48 8.62 -5.74
C GLN A 240 0.82 8.74 -4.36
N GLN A 241 0.07 9.81 -4.09
CA GLN A 241 -0.72 9.95 -2.86
C GLN A 241 -2.01 9.16 -2.97
#